data_AF-A0A5K0W6N5-F1
#
_entry.id   AF-A0A5K0W6N5-F1
#
_cell.length_a   1.000
_cell.length_b   1.000
_cell.length_c   1.000
_cell.angle_alpha   90.00
_cell.angle_beta   90.00
_cell.angle_gamma   90.00
#
_symmetry.space_group_name_H-M   'P 1'
#
loop_
_entity.id
_entity.type
_entity.pdbx_description
1 polymer ?
#
loop_
_entity_poly.entity_id
_entity_poly.type
_entity_poly.pdbx_seq_one_letter_code
_entity_poly.pdbx_strand_id
1 'polypeptide(L)'
;CLDRAAIITERDFTEGGNPKPWRLSTVHRVEELKSIIRTLPVWAATILLVTASSHQNTFSIQQARTMDRHLVGSFKIPPATMNVFTILSLLITLALYDHVIVPLREKYASKPVKWSYFRRMGIGMGVSILSTFVAGFVEVKRKNAAAQAGLLSQPRTTIPISVFWLIPQYSLHGISEAFTHVGHLQFLYDQSPESMRSFGIALFWIAISLGNYLSTLVVSLVHKYTGKEHNWLPNHNLNKGRLEYYYWFITGLQIVNLGYYIICTLFYTYKPLEVAPLENQANGVDGNGHVELAASGVNEREIRDPEVGAARSV
;
A
#
# COMPACT_ATOMS: atom_id res chain seq x y z
N CYS A 1 -20.15 9.19 -17.97
CA CYS A 1 -20.19 10.67 -17.77
C CYS A 1 -19.00 11.38 -18.41
N LEU A 2 -17.77 10.84 -18.29
CA LEU A 2 -16.57 11.44 -18.91
C LEU A 2 -16.59 11.41 -20.45
N ASP A 3 -17.34 10.49 -21.06
CA ASP A 3 -17.50 10.37 -22.51
C ASP A 3 -18.04 11.64 -23.17
N ARG A 4 -18.82 12.43 -22.42
CA ARG A 4 -19.37 13.69 -22.91
C ARG A 4 -18.29 14.73 -23.24
N ALA A 5 -17.09 14.61 -22.69
CA ALA A 5 -15.97 15.50 -22.98
C ALA A 5 -15.34 15.27 -24.37
N ALA A 6 -15.68 14.15 -25.03
CA ALA A 6 -15.25 13.83 -26.39
C ALA A 6 -16.34 14.09 -27.45
N ILE A 7 -17.51 14.61 -27.06
CA ILE A 7 -18.60 14.94 -27.99
C ILE A 7 -18.38 16.35 -28.52
N ILE A 8 -18.29 16.48 -29.85
CA ILE A 8 -18.07 17.75 -30.53
C ILE A 8 -19.33 18.62 -30.46
N THR A 9 -19.19 19.84 -29.94
CA THR A 9 -20.23 20.88 -29.97
C THR A 9 -19.71 22.12 -30.70
N GLU A 10 -20.59 22.89 -31.37
CA GLU A 10 -20.21 24.12 -32.11
C GLU A 10 -19.42 25.13 -31.26
N ARG A 11 -19.67 25.16 -29.94
CA ARG A 11 -19.01 26.08 -29.00
C ARG A 11 -17.57 25.69 -28.65
N ASP A 12 -17.11 24.53 -29.11
CA ASP A 12 -15.81 23.96 -28.79
C ASP A 12 -14.70 24.44 -29.73
N PHE A 13 -15.05 25.20 -30.78
CA PHE A 13 -14.10 25.85 -31.66
C PHE A 13 -13.95 27.34 -31.32
N THR A 14 -12.79 27.92 -31.62
CA THR A 14 -12.59 29.37 -31.65
C THR A 14 -13.22 29.96 -32.90
N GLU A 15 -13.39 31.28 -32.96
CA GLU A 15 -13.91 31.96 -34.16
C GLU A 15 -13.06 31.71 -35.41
N GLY A 16 -11.82 31.25 -35.25
CA GLY A 16 -10.92 30.79 -36.32
C GLY A 16 -10.95 29.28 -36.61
N GLY A 17 -11.93 28.53 -36.11
CA GLY A 17 -12.11 27.10 -36.40
C GLY A 17 -11.17 26.14 -35.66
N ASN A 18 -10.31 26.64 -34.77
CA ASN A 18 -9.40 25.79 -33.98
C ASN A 18 -10.10 25.23 -32.73
N PRO A 19 -9.92 23.95 -32.39
CA PRO A 19 -10.54 23.35 -31.21
C PRO A 19 -9.95 23.93 -29.92
N LYS A 20 -10.81 24.23 -28.95
CA LYS A 20 -10.42 24.69 -27.60
C LYS A 20 -10.01 23.49 -26.75
N PRO A 21 -8.72 23.36 -26.38
CA PRO A 21 -8.20 22.14 -25.75
C PRO A 21 -8.73 21.87 -24.32
N TRP A 22 -9.31 22.88 -23.67
CA TRP A 22 -9.97 22.79 -22.36
C TRP A 22 -11.47 22.45 -22.44
N ARG A 23 -12.06 22.40 -23.64
CA ARG A 23 -13.47 22.02 -23.85
C ARG A 23 -13.63 20.73 -24.64
N LEU A 24 -12.78 20.51 -25.64
CA LEU A 24 -12.79 19.31 -26.47
C LEU A 24 -11.62 18.41 -26.10
N SER A 25 -11.93 17.21 -25.59
CA SER A 25 -10.93 16.18 -25.30
C SER A 25 -11.03 15.06 -26.33
N THR A 26 -9.90 14.48 -26.71
CA THR A 26 -9.91 13.27 -27.54
C THR A 26 -10.43 12.10 -26.72
N VAL A 27 -11.06 11.12 -27.37
CA VAL A 27 -11.49 9.87 -26.73
C VAL A 27 -10.31 9.20 -26.01
N HIS A 28 -9.12 9.24 -26.63
CA HIS A 28 -7.89 8.75 -26.02
C HIS A 28 -7.61 9.37 -24.65
N ARG A 29 -7.60 10.71 -24.53
CA ARG A 29 -7.37 11.40 -23.25
C ARG A 29 -8.43 11.06 -22.20
N VAL A 30 -9.68 10.87 -22.64
CA VAL A 30 -10.78 10.46 -21.76
C VAL A 30 -10.55 9.04 -21.22
N GLU A 31 -10.11 8.10 -22.06
CA GLU A 31 -9.77 6.74 -21.64
C GLU A 31 -8.54 6.70 -20.72
N GLU A 32 -7.52 7.52 -20.99
CA GLU A 32 -6.35 7.65 -20.12
C GLU A 32 -6.75 8.11 -18.72
N LEU A 33 -7.61 9.13 -18.62
CA LEU A 33 -8.13 9.61 -17.34
C LEU A 33 -9.00 8.56 -16.63
N LYS A 34 -9.85 7.83 -17.37
CA LYS A 34 -10.66 6.74 -16.79
C LYS A 34 -9.79 5.64 -16.21
N SER A 35 -8.65 5.31 -16.84
CA SER A 35 -7.69 4.32 -16.33
C SER A 35 -7.17 4.73 -14.95
N ILE A 36 -6.78 5.99 -14.78
CA ILE A 36 -6.35 6.54 -13.48
C ILE A 36 -7.50 6.54 -12.47
N ILE A 37 -8.70 6.97 -12.85
CA ILE A 37 -9.86 6.97 -11.93
C ILE A 37 -10.16 5.54 -11.44
N ARG A 38 -9.96 4.53 -12.28
CA ARG A 38 -10.15 3.13 -11.92
C ARG A 38 -9.17 2.66 -10.84
N THR A 39 -7.96 3.23 -10.75
CA THR A 39 -6.98 2.86 -9.70
C THR A 39 -7.29 3.47 -8.34
N LEU A 40 -8.09 4.56 -8.29
CA LEU A 40 -8.37 5.32 -7.07
C LEU A 40 -8.97 4.52 -5.90
N PRO A 41 -9.90 3.55 -6.10
CA PRO A 41 -10.42 2.77 -4.97
C PRO A 41 -9.34 1.92 -4.28
N VAL A 42 -8.48 1.25 -5.06
CA VAL A 42 -7.36 0.47 -4.52
C VAL A 42 -6.31 1.39 -3.89
N TRP A 43 -6.02 2.52 -4.55
CA TRP A 43 -5.14 3.55 -4.02
C TRP A 43 -5.62 4.10 -2.66
N ALA A 44 -6.93 4.35 -2.51
CA ALA A 44 -7.51 4.85 -1.26
C ALA A 44 -7.31 3.88 -0.07
N ALA A 45 -7.32 2.56 -0.32
CA ALA A 45 -7.03 1.57 0.73
C ALA A 45 -5.61 1.74 1.30
N THR A 46 -4.67 2.25 0.51
CA THR A 46 -3.29 2.47 0.96
C THR A 46 -3.16 3.69 1.88
N ILE A 47 -4.07 4.68 1.77
CA ILE A 47 -4.13 5.83 2.68
C ILE A 47 -4.37 5.33 4.10
N LEU A 48 -5.38 4.47 4.28
CA LEU A 48 -5.70 3.87 5.59
C LEU A 48 -4.59 2.96 6.11
N LEU A 49 -3.89 2.25 5.23
CA LEU A 49 -2.72 1.46 5.62
C LEU A 49 -1.60 2.35 6.21
N VAL A 50 -1.30 3.48 5.56
CA VAL A 50 -0.30 4.44 6.05
C VAL A 50 -0.78 5.09 7.35
N THR A 51 -2.05 5.50 7.42
CA THR A 51 -2.67 6.01 8.65
C THR A 51 -2.50 5.06 9.82
N ALA A 52 -2.74 3.77 9.60
CA ALA A 52 -2.60 2.76 10.64
C ALA A 52 -1.13 2.54 11.02
N SER A 53 -0.19 2.64 10.08
CA SER A 53 1.22 2.33 10.31
C SER A 53 2.04 3.48 10.89
N SER A 54 1.51 4.71 10.89
CA SER A 54 2.21 5.92 11.35
C SER A 54 2.72 5.87 12.80
N HIS A 55 2.10 5.05 13.65
CA HIS A 55 2.48 4.89 15.06
C HIS A 55 3.90 4.35 15.22
N GLN A 56 4.41 3.62 14.22
CA GLN A 56 5.75 3.06 14.23
C GLN A 56 6.84 4.15 14.32
N ASN A 57 6.61 5.29 13.65
CA ASN A 57 7.53 6.41 13.61
C ASN A 57 7.36 7.38 14.80
N THR A 58 6.39 7.13 15.68
CA THR A 58 6.04 8.04 16.78
C THR A 58 5.96 7.29 18.12
N PHE A 59 4.88 6.56 18.37
CA PHE A 59 4.64 5.87 19.63
C PHE A 59 5.67 4.78 19.90
N SER A 60 6.13 4.03 18.89
CA SER A 60 7.17 3.01 19.12
C SER A 60 8.51 3.61 19.55
N ILE A 61 8.84 4.83 19.09
CA ILE A 61 9.99 5.58 19.59
C ILE A 61 9.77 6.01 21.04
N GLN A 62 8.55 6.42 21.41
CA GLN A 62 8.22 6.76 22.81
C GLN A 62 8.25 5.53 23.72
N GLN A 63 7.80 4.37 23.27
CA GLN A 63 7.97 3.11 23.99
C GLN A 63 9.45 2.83 24.22
N ALA A 64 10.26 2.84 23.15
CA ALA A 64 11.70 2.60 23.22
C ALA A 64 12.43 3.54 24.18
N ARG A 65 12.00 4.81 24.30
CA ARG A 65 12.56 5.78 25.27
C ARG A 65 12.41 5.34 26.72
N THR A 66 11.33 4.61 27.04
CA THR A 66 11.03 4.13 28.41
C THR A 66 11.63 2.76 28.73
N MET A 67 12.16 2.06 27.73
CA MET A 67 12.67 0.69 27.85
C MET A 67 14.18 0.70 28.08
N ASP A 68 14.70 -0.43 28.54
CA ASP A 68 16.13 -0.63 28.70
C ASP A 68 16.82 -0.79 27.33
N ARG A 69 17.78 0.11 27.06
CA ARG A 69 18.46 0.26 25.76
C ARG A 69 19.93 -0.12 25.81
N HIS A 70 20.41 -0.75 26.89
CA HIS A 70 21.79 -1.22 26.94
C HIS A 70 22.03 -2.34 25.92
N LEU A 71 23.11 -2.22 25.16
CA LEU A 71 23.52 -3.21 24.16
C LEU A 71 24.77 -3.97 24.63
N VAL A 72 25.86 -3.25 24.92
CA VAL A 72 27.12 -3.82 25.43
C VAL A 72 27.71 -2.86 26.45
N GLY A 73 28.04 -3.36 27.65
CA GLY A 73 28.60 -2.55 28.73
C GLY A 73 27.70 -1.36 29.08
N SER A 74 28.26 -0.14 29.03
CA SER A 74 27.55 1.11 29.31
C SER A 74 26.86 1.73 28.08
N PHE A 75 27.01 1.13 26.89
CA PHE A 75 26.49 1.71 25.65
C PHE A 75 24.97 1.54 25.54
N LYS A 76 24.26 2.67 25.39
CA LYS A 76 22.80 2.74 25.20
C LYS A 76 22.47 3.16 23.78
N ILE A 77 21.75 2.31 23.04
CA ILE A 77 21.30 2.65 21.68
C ILE A 77 20.24 3.77 21.70
N PRO A 78 20.28 4.75 20.78
CA PRO A 78 19.23 5.76 20.70
C PRO A 78 17.86 5.15 20.36
N PRO A 79 16.74 5.62 20.92
CA PRO A 79 15.42 5.01 20.69
C PRO A 79 15.01 4.98 19.20
N ALA A 80 15.35 6.03 18.45
CA ALA A 80 15.01 6.15 17.04
C ALA A 80 15.79 5.16 16.14
N THR A 81 16.96 4.67 16.57
CA THR A 81 17.75 3.72 15.76
C THR A 81 17.10 2.35 15.69
N MET A 82 16.05 2.06 16.50
CA MET A 82 15.26 0.83 16.37
C MET A 82 14.66 0.66 14.97
N ASN A 83 14.47 1.76 14.21
CA ASN A 83 14.01 1.67 12.82
C ASN A 83 14.98 0.91 11.90
N VAL A 84 16.24 0.70 12.31
CA VAL A 84 17.19 -0.16 11.56
C VAL A 84 16.64 -1.56 11.32
N PHE A 85 15.87 -2.12 12.27
CA PHE A 85 15.28 -3.44 12.12
C PHE A 85 14.17 -3.47 11.07
N THR A 86 13.41 -2.37 10.89
CA THR A 86 12.48 -2.22 9.75
C THR A 86 13.24 -2.26 8.44
N ILE A 87 14.28 -1.43 8.31
CA ILE A 87 15.04 -1.29 7.05
C ILE A 87 15.75 -2.60 6.69
N LEU A 88 16.40 -3.25 7.66
CA LEU A 88 17.04 -4.55 7.43
C LEU A 88 16.03 -5.61 7.02
N SER A 89 14.89 -5.70 7.71
CA SER A 89 13.86 -6.68 7.38
C SER A 89 13.25 -6.44 5.99
N LEU A 90 13.05 -5.16 5.62
CA LEU A 90 12.61 -4.77 4.27
C LEU A 90 13.63 -5.23 3.22
N LEU A 91 14.91 -4.90 3.39
CA LEU A 91 15.97 -5.25 2.43
C LEU A 91 16.14 -6.77 2.30
N ILE A 92 16.13 -7.50 3.43
CA ILE A 92 16.19 -8.97 3.42
C ILE A 92 14.97 -9.53 2.70
N THR A 93 13.77 -8.99 2.95
CA THR A 93 12.55 -9.45 2.27
C THR A 93 12.62 -9.24 0.77
N LEU A 94 13.13 -8.09 0.31
CA LEU A 94 13.33 -7.82 -1.11
C LEU A 94 14.35 -8.78 -1.73
N ALA A 95 15.50 -8.97 -1.09
CA ALA A 95 16.53 -9.89 -1.57
C ALA A 95 16.01 -11.34 -1.66
N LEU A 96 15.26 -11.79 -0.64
CA LEU A 96 14.62 -13.11 -0.65
C LEU A 96 13.54 -13.20 -1.74
N TYR A 97 12.79 -12.12 -1.96
CA TYR A 97 11.78 -12.09 -3.00
C TYR A 97 12.40 -12.26 -4.38
N ASP A 98 13.43 -11.48 -4.71
CA ASP A 98 14.05 -11.47 -6.04
C ASP A 98 14.96 -12.68 -6.29
N HIS A 99 15.71 -13.15 -5.29
CA HIS A 99 16.67 -14.26 -5.49
C HIS A 99 16.11 -15.65 -5.16
N VAL A 100 15.04 -15.75 -4.38
CA VAL A 100 14.50 -17.05 -3.94
C VAL A 100 13.09 -17.26 -4.46
N ILE A 101 12.16 -16.34 -4.17
CA ILE A 101 10.74 -16.53 -4.50
C ILE A 101 10.51 -16.49 -6.02
N VAL A 102 11.08 -15.50 -6.72
CA VAL A 102 10.93 -15.36 -8.18
C VAL A 102 11.52 -16.56 -8.93
N PRO A 103 12.79 -16.97 -8.72
CA PRO A 103 13.39 -18.07 -9.48
C PRO A 103 12.76 -19.44 -9.15
N LEU A 104 12.39 -19.69 -7.89
CA LEU A 104 11.67 -20.92 -7.53
C LEU A 104 10.34 -21.00 -8.27
N ARG A 105 9.62 -19.88 -8.37
CA ARG A 105 8.36 -19.85 -9.10
C ARG A 105 8.57 -20.12 -10.58
N GLU A 106 9.54 -19.46 -11.21
CA GLU A 106 9.84 -19.69 -12.64
C GLU A 106 10.22 -21.15 -12.92
N LYS A 107 10.88 -21.81 -11.96
CA LYS A 107 11.22 -23.24 -12.04
C LYS A 107 10.01 -24.17 -11.95
N TYR A 108 9.01 -23.83 -11.13
CA TYR A 108 7.84 -24.70 -10.88
C TYR A 108 6.56 -24.29 -11.65
N ALA A 109 6.49 -23.06 -12.15
CA ALA A 109 5.35 -22.56 -12.90
C ALA A 109 5.61 -22.71 -14.40
N SER A 110 4.75 -23.46 -15.09
CA SER A 110 4.85 -23.72 -16.53
C SER A 110 4.69 -22.47 -17.42
N LYS A 111 4.33 -21.32 -16.83
CA LYS A 111 4.22 -20.01 -17.50
C LYS A 111 4.81 -18.93 -16.59
N PRO A 112 5.38 -17.84 -17.14
CA PRO A 112 5.88 -16.71 -16.36
C PRO A 112 4.71 -15.99 -15.69
N VAL A 113 4.33 -16.43 -14.50
CA VAL A 113 3.27 -15.76 -13.76
C VAL A 113 3.91 -14.59 -13.04
N LYS A 114 3.58 -13.35 -13.43
CA LYS A 114 3.87 -12.17 -12.61
C LYS A 114 3.04 -12.30 -11.33
N TRP A 115 3.62 -12.04 -10.15
CA TRP A 115 2.78 -11.97 -8.95
C TRP A 115 1.80 -10.83 -9.17
N SER A 116 0.49 -11.11 -9.07
CA SER A 116 -0.50 -10.04 -9.10
C SER A 116 -0.14 -9.01 -8.04
N TYR A 117 0.00 -7.75 -8.43
CA TYR A 117 0.28 -6.63 -7.54
C TYR A 117 -0.68 -6.65 -6.35
N PHE A 118 -1.92 -7.06 -6.60
CA PHE A 118 -2.94 -7.19 -5.58
C PHE A 118 -2.63 -8.26 -4.54
N ARG A 119 -2.11 -9.42 -4.96
CA ARG A 119 -1.71 -10.47 -4.03
C ARG A 119 -0.54 -10.03 -3.15
N ARG A 120 0.46 -9.35 -3.73
CA ARG A 120 1.58 -8.78 -2.94
C ARG A 120 1.07 -7.79 -1.89
N MET A 121 0.28 -6.81 -2.33
CA MET A 121 -0.29 -5.81 -1.44
C MET A 121 -1.15 -6.43 -0.34
N GLY A 122 -2.02 -7.39 -0.67
CA GLY A 122 -2.84 -8.10 0.32
C GLY A 122 -2.03 -8.86 1.37
N ILE A 123 -0.95 -9.56 0.95
CA ILE A 123 -0.03 -10.23 1.89
C ILE A 123 0.62 -9.20 2.82
N GLY A 124 1.15 -8.11 2.28
CA GLY A 124 1.77 -7.07 3.10
C GLY A 124 0.78 -6.42 4.07
N MET A 125 -0.47 -6.17 3.65
CA MET A 125 -1.52 -5.68 4.55
C MET A 125 -1.81 -6.67 5.69
N GLY A 126 -1.86 -7.98 5.41
CA GLY A 126 -1.99 -9.02 6.43
C GLY A 126 -0.82 -9.04 7.42
N VAL A 127 0.41 -8.91 6.92
CA VAL A 127 1.61 -8.81 7.76
C VAL A 127 1.61 -7.51 8.60
N SER A 128 1.08 -6.40 8.05
CA SER A 128 0.91 -5.13 8.77
C SER A 128 -0.02 -5.28 9.97
N ILE A 129 -1.15 -5.98 9.79
CA ILE A 129 -2.09 -6.32 10.87
C ILE A 129 -1.36 -7.12 11.96
N LEU A 130 -0.62 -8.15 11.57
CA LEU A 130 0.14 -8.98 12.52
C LEU A 130 1.19 -8.14 13.26
N SER A 131 1.86 -7.22 12.57
CA SER A 131 2.84 -6.31 13.17
C SER A 131 2.23 -5.45 14.28
N THR A 132 1.11 -4.79 14.01
CA THR A 132 0.42 -3.93 14.99
C THR A 132 -0.21 -4.75 16.11
N PHE A 133 -0.72 -5.93 15.79
CA PHE A 133 -1.24 -6.89 16.78
C PHE A 133 -0.15 -7.33 17.77
N VAL A 134 1.04 -7.66 17.28
CA VAL A 134 2.21 -7.97 18.12
C VAL A 134 2.63 -6.77 18.96
N ALA A 135 2.62 -5.56 18.40
CA ALA A 135 2.92 -4.33 19.15
C ALA A 135 1.95 -4.13 20.35
N GLY A 136 0.67 -4.47 20.18
CA GLY A 136 -0.32 -4.54 21.26
C GLY A 136 0.13 -5.39 22.44
N PHE A 137 0.57 -6.63 22.17
CA PHE A 137 1.06 -7.53 23.22
C PHE A 137 2.37 -7.07 23.86
N VAL A 138 3.30 -6.54 23.06
CA VAL A 138 4.56 -5.99 23.57
C VAL A 138 4.28 -4.83 24.53
N GLU A 139 3.30 -3.98 24.23
CA GLU A 139 2.89 -2.90 25.11
C GLU A 139 2.25 -3.41 26.41
N VAL A 140 1.36 -4.41 26.34
CA VAL A 140 0.80 -5.06 27.54
C VAL A 140 1.93 -5.60 28.42
N LYS A 141 2.93 -6.26 27.83
CA LYS A 141 4.09 -6.79 28.55
C LYS A 141 4.94 -5.68 29.19
N ARG A 142 5.25 -4.63 28.44
CA ARG A 142 6.01 -3.45 28.92
C ARG A 142 5.30 -2.80 30.10
N LYS A 143 3.98 -2.63 30.00
CA LYS A 143 3.16 -1.98 31.02
C LYS A 143 3.02 -2.83 32.29
N ASN A 144 2.90 -4.16 32.16
CA ASN A 144 2.92 -5.07 33.30
C ASN A 144 4.26 -5.02 34.05
N ALA A 145 5.39 -4.96 33.34
CA ALA A 145 6.70 -4.78 33.96
C ALA A 145 6.81 -3.43 34.69
N ALA A 146 6.25 -2.35 34.11
CA ALA A 146 6.21 -1.05 34.76
C ALA A 146 5.33 -1.05 36.04
N ALA A 147 4.21 -1.78 36.03
CA ALA A 147 3.34 -1.93 37.18
C ALA A 147 4.01 -2.70 38.32
N GLN A 148 4.67 -3.82 38.02
CA GLN A 148 5.39 -4.63 39.00
C GLN A 148 6.56 -3.88 39.64
N ALA A 149 7.23 -3.01 38.88
CA ALA A 149 8.31 -2.16 39.40
C ALA A 149 7.81 -0.89 40.11
N GLY A 150 6.50 -0.64 40.18
CA GLY A 150 5.94 0.59 40.77
C GLY A 150 6.23 1.87 39.96
N LEU A 151 6.60 1.74 38.68
CA LEU A 151 7.10 2.84 37.83
C LEU A 151 6.00 3.52 36.99
N LEU A 152 4.73 3.16 37.16
CA LEU A 152 3.61 3.74 36.39
C LEU A 152 3.52 5.27 36.51
N SER A 153 3.85 5.82 37.68
CA SER A 153 3.83 7.28 37.90
C SER A 153 5.11 8.00 37.49
N GLN A 154 6.16 7.27 37.06
CA GLN A 154 7.47 7.84 36.73
C GLN A 154 7.72 7.80 35.21
N PRO A 155 7.45 8.89 34.47
CA PRO A 155 7.50 8.88 33.00
C PRO A 155 8.93 8.80 32.44
N ARG A 156 9.96 9.19 33.22
CA ARG A 156 11.35 9.28 32.77
C ARG A 156 12.23 8.12 33.24
N THR A 157 11.70 7.24 34.07
CA THR A 157 12.46 6.11 34.62
C THR A 157 12.45 4.96 33.63
N THR A 158 13.60 4.31 33.48
CA THR A 158 13.74 3.14 32.62
C THR A 158 13.00 1.96 33.24
N ILE A 159 12.04 1.40 32.50
CA ILE A 159 11.32 0.19 32.88
C ILE A 159 12.27 -1.00 32.66
N PRO A 160 12.30 -1.99 33.58
CA PRO A 160 13.17 -3.16 33.49
C PRO A 160 12.69 -4.16 32.42
N ILE A 161 12.62 -3.71 31.17
CA ILE A 161 12.29 -4.52 29.99
C ILE A 161 13.17 -4.06 28.83
N SER A 162 13.83 -5.02 28.18
CA SER A 162 14.71 -4.74 27.06
C SER A 162 13.96 -4.19 25.85
N VAL A 163 14.51 -3.15 25.23
CA VAL A 163 14.01 -2.54 23.98
C VAL A 163 13.93 -3.54 22.82
N PHE A 164 14.68 -4.65 22.88
CA PHE A 164 14.66 -5.69 21.85
C PHE A 164 13.31 -6.44 21.75
N TRP A 165 12.44 -6.31 22.75
CA TRP A 165 11.04 -6.77 22.64
C TRP A 165 10.26 -6.06 21.53
N LEU A 166 10.73 -4.90 21.05
CA LEU A 166 10.14 -4.20 19.90
C LEU A 166 10.58 -4.80 18.56
N ILE A 167 11.68 -5.57 18.49
CA ILE A 167 12.18 -6.11 17.20
C ILE A 167 11.09 -6.83 16.39
N PRO A 168 10.25 -7.71 16.97
CA PRO A 168 9.23 -8.42 16.20
C PRO A 168 8.29 -7.47 15.43
N GLN A 169 7.83 -6.38 16.07
CA GLN A 169 6.94 -5.41 15.42
C GLN A 169 7.69 -4.56 14.37
N TYR A 170 8.97 -4.22 14.59
CA TYR A 170 9.77 -3.53 13.59
C TYR A 170 10.04 -4.41 12.36
N SER A 171 10.41 -5.68 12.57
CA SER A 171 10.68 -6.62 11.49
C SER A 171 9.44 -6.95 10.66
N LEU A 172 8.31 -7.24 11.31
CA LEU A 172 7.03 -7.48 10.61
C LEU A 172 6.59 -6.26 9.82
N HIS A 173 6.74 -5.05 10.38
CA HIS A 173 6.45 -3.82 9.66
C HIS A 173 7.31 -3.68 8.39
N GLY A 174 8.62 -3.96 8.46
CA GLY A 174 9.51 -3.93 7.29
C GLY A 174 9.15 -4.97 6.21
N ILE A 175 8.75 -6.18 6.62
CA ILE A 175 8.25 -7.22 5.69
C ILE A 175 6.97 -6.71 5.00
N SER A 176 6.05 -6.14 5.78
CA SER A 176 4.82 -5.55 5.27
C SER A 176 5.12 -4.49 4.20
N GLU A 177 5.98 -3.51 4.50
CA GLU A 177 6.36 -2.44 3.56
C GLU A 177 6.97 -2.98 2.26
N ALA A 178 7.83 -4.00 2.34
CA ALA A 178 8.42 -4.63 1.16
C ALA A 178 7.34 -5.17 0.20
N PHE A 179 6.25 -5.73 0.73
CA PHE A 179 5.17 -6.26 -0.10
C PHE A 179 4.15 -5.18 -0.52
N THR A 180 3.73 -4.29 0.38
CA THR A 180 2.71 -3.28 0.10
C THR A 180 3.24 -2.12 -0.71
N HIS A 181 4.36 -1.51 -0.34
CA HIS A 181 4.86 -0.30 -1.03
C HIS A 181 5.35 -0.63 -2.43
N VAL A 182 6.10 -1.73 -2.59
CA VAL A 182 6.57 -2.19 -3.90
C VAL A 182 5.38 -2.58 -4.77
N GLY A 183 4.43 -3.35 -4.24
CA GLY A 183 3.21 -3.72 -4.98
C GLY A 183 2.37 -2.51 -5.39
N HIS A 184 2.22 -1.53 -4.50
CA HIS A 184 1.45 -0.31 -4.76
C HIS A 184 2.12 0.58 -5.82
N LEU A 185 3.43 0.80 -5.71
CA LEU A 185 4.19 1.59 -6.66
C LEU A 185 4.14 0.94 -8.05
N GLN A 186 4.33 -0.38 -8.12
CA GLN A 186 4.27 -1.12 -9.38
C GLN A 186 2.86 -1.10 -9.99
N PHE A 187 1.82 -1.26 -9.17
CA PHE A 187 0.42 -1.14 -9.61
C PHE A 187 0.13 0.23 -10.22
N LEU A 188 0.50 1.32 -9.53
CA LEU A 188 0.28 2.67 -10.02
C LEU A 188 1.08 2.96 -11.29
N TYR A 189 2.30 2.45 -11.39
CA TYR A 189 3.12 2.61 -12.59
C TYR A 189 2.53 1.86 -13.79
N ASP A 190 2.24 0.56 -13.62
CA ASP A 190 1.83 -0.33 -14.70
C ASP A 190 0.38 -0.08 -15.17
N GLN A 191 -0.51 0.38 -14.28
CA GLN A 191 -1.90 0.72 -14.64
C GLN A 191 -2.08 2.17 -15.09
N SER A 192 -1.05 3.01 -14.96
CA SER A 192 -1.08 4.35 -15.53
C SER A 192 -0.86 4.31 -17.04
N PRO A 193 -1.61 5.10 -17.83
CA PRO A 193 -1.28 5.35 -19.22
C PRO A 193 0.14 5.88 -19.38
N GLU A 194 0.76 5.63 -20.53
CA GLU A 194 2.16 6.01 -20.79
C GLU A 194 2.38 7.51 -20.62
N SER A 195 1.45 8.34 -21.10
CA SER A 195 1.48 9.80 -20.95
C SER A 195 1.31 10.29 -19.49
N MET A 196 0.81 9.42 -18.60
CA MET A 196 0.42 9.77 -17.22
C MET A 196 1.21 8.98 -16.15
N ARG A 197 2.27 8.25 -16.49
CA ARG A 197 3.04 7.45 -15.51
C ARG A 197 3.58 8.28 -14.34
N SER A 198 4.07 9.49 -14.61
CA SER A 198 4.55 10.41 -13.56
C SER A 198 3.42 10.83 -12.60
N PHE A 199 2.19 11.00 -13.11
CA PHE A 199 1.02 11.27 -12.28
C PHE A 199 0.68 10.07 -11.39
N GLY A 200 0.77 8.85 -11.92
CA GLY A 200 0.64 7.61 -11.14
C GLY A 200 1.63 7.54 -9.98
N ILE A 201 2.91 7.86 -10.21
CA ILE A 201 3.92 7.91 -9.13
C ILE A 201 3.61 9.04 -8.13
N ALA A 202 3.12 10.19 -8.58
CA ALA A 202 2.71 11.26 -7.68
C ALA A 202 1.59 10.83 -6.72
N LEU A 203 0.62 10.04 -7.20
CA LEU A 203 -0.44 9.47 -6.35
C LEU A 203 0.12 8.63 -5.20
N PHE A 204 1.22 7.90 -5.41
CA PHE A 204 1.87 7.13 -4.34
C PHE A 204 2.27 8.03 -3.15
N TRP A 205 2.96 9.13 -3.42
CA TRP A 205 3.39 10.07 -2.39
C TRP A 205 2.22 10.83 -1.76
N ILE A 206 1.19 11.14 -2.55
CA ILE A 206 -0.05 11.77 -2.04
C ILE A 206 -0.74 10.82 -1.06
N ALA A 207 -0.81 9.51 -1.33
CA ALA A 207 -1.39 8.56 -0.38
C ALA A 207 -0.63 8.53 0.95
N ILE A 208 0.71 8.57 0.91
CA ILE A 208 1.54 8.65 2.12
C ILE A 208 1.24 9.94 2.90
N SER A 209 1.18 11.08 2.22
CA SER A 209 0.89 12.37 2.84
C SER A 209 -0.49 12.39 3.49
N LEU A 210 -1.54 12.02 2.74
CA LEU A 210 -2.91 11.94 3.25
C LEU A 210 -3.02 10.96 4.43
N GLY A 211 -2.32 9.83 4.36
CA GLY A 211 -2.28 8.85 5.44
C GLY A 211 -1.73 9.42 6.75
N ASN A 212 -0.66 10.23 6.67
CA ASN A 212 -0.06 10.90 7.83
C ASN A 212 -0.97 12.00 8.41
N TYR A 213 -1.63 12.79 7.56
CA TYR A 213 -2.62 13.77 8.02
C TYR A 213 -3.81 13.08 8.71
N LEU A 214 -4.33 12.01 8.12
CA LEU A 214 -5.43 11.25 8.69
C LEU A 214 -5.01 10.55 10.00
N SER A 215 -3.76 10.09 10.12
CA SER A 215 -3.22 9.61 11.40
C SER A 215 -3.28 10.68 12.48
N THR A 216 -2.88 11.91 12.15
CA THR A 216 -2.94 13.04 13.10
C THR A 216 -4.39 13.31 13.53
N LEU A 217 -5.34 13.22 12.61
CA LEU A 217 -6.77 13.32 12.91
C LEU A 217 -7.23 12.18 13.84
N VAL A 218 -6.87 10.93 13.54
CA VAL A 218 -7.19 9.75 14.36
C VAL A 218 -6.67 9.92 15.79
N VAL A 219 -5.40 10.28 15.95
CA VAL A 219 -4.79 10.54 17.27
C VAL A 219 -5.52 11.67 18.01
N SER A 220 -5.87 12.75 17.31
CA SER A 220 -6.61 13.88 17.89
C SER A 220 -8.00 13.48 18.36
N LEU A 221 -8.71 12.66 17.58
CA LEU A 221 -10.02 12.13 17.95
C LEU A 221 -9.91 11.18 19.16
N VAL A 222 -8.93 10.26 19.16
CA VAL A 222 -8.68 9.38 20.30
C VAL A 222 -8.41 10.22 21.55
N HIS A 223 -7.57 11.25 21.47
CA HIS A 223 -7.29 12.13 22.61
C HIS A 223 -8.55 12.89 23.07
N LYS A 224 -9.37 13.40 22.15
CA LYS A 224 -10.63 14.09 22.48
C LYS A 224 -11.64 13.20 23.19
N TYR A 225 -11.81 11.96 22.74
CA TYR A 225 -12.81 11.03 23.30
C TYR A 225 -12.32 10.30 24.55
N THR A 226 -11.02 10.05 24.68
CA THR A 226 -10.46 9.29 25.81
C THR A 226 -9.85 10.17 26.91
N GLY A 227 -9.55 11.45 26.62
CA GLY A 227 -8.69 12.31 27.43
C GLY A 227 -9.19 12.70 28.83
N LYS A 228 -10.48 12.54 29.15
CA LYS A 228 -11.05 13.00 30.43
C LYS A 228 -10.81 12.04 31.60
N GLU A 229 -11.12 10.75 31.43
CA GLU A 229 -11.02 9.75 32.52
C GLU A 229 -10.13 8.56 32.16
N HIS A 230 -10.06 8.19 30.88
CA HIS A 230 -9.43 6.96 30.41
C HIS A 230 -8.43 7.27 29.30
N ASN A 231 -7.52 8.21 29.52
CA ASN A 231 -6.67 8.73 28.45
C ASN A 231 -5.76 7.63 27.86
N TRP A 232 -6.00 7.25 26.61
CA TRP A 232 -5.17 6.24 25.93
C TRP A 232 -3.78 6.80 25.62
N LEU A 233 -3.72 8.09 25.29
CA LEU A 233 -2.54 8.80 24.79
C LEU A 233 -2.27 10.07 25.63
N PRO A 234 -1.85 9.92 26.90
CA PRO A 234 -1.53 11.06 27.76
C PRO A 234 -0.24 11.77 27.33
N ASN A 235 -0.29 13.11 27.29
CA ASN A 235 0.80 13.95 26.74
C ASN A 235 2.13 13.84 27.51
N HIS A 236 2.10 13.49 28.81
CA HIS A 236 3.27 13.56 29.69
C HIS A 236 3.76 12.20 30.21
N ASN A 237 2.93 11.16 30.21
CA ASN A 237 3.28 9.89 30.82
C ASN A 237 2.66 8.69 30.10
N LEU A 238 3.40 8.13 29.15
CA LEU A 238 3.01 6.93 28.41
C LEU A 238 2.74 5.73 29.33
N ASN A 239 3.39 5.65 30.50
CA ASN A 239 3.21 4.53 31.43
C ASN A 239 1.82 4.51 32.09
N LYS A 240 1.14 5.66 32.19
CA LYS A 240 -0.27 5.75 32.62
C LYS A 240 -1.25 5.57 31.47
N GLY A 241 -0.79 5.75 30.23
CA GLY A 241 -1.60 5.61 29.03
C GLY A 241 -2.06 4.18 28.81
N ARG A 242 -3.06 4.03 27.95
CA ARG A 242 -3.52 2.73 27.44
C ARG A 242 -3.15 2.63 25.95
N LEU A 243 -1.85 2.66 25.68
CA LEU A 243 -1.32 2.58 24.32
C LEU A 243 -1.69 1.23 23.67
N GLU A 244 -1.82 0.18 24.46
CA GLU A 244 -2.31 -1.13 24.02
C GLU A 244 -3.70 -1.03 23.38
N TYR A 245 -4.61 -0.19 23.91
CA TYR A 245 -5.94 0.01 23.34
C TYR A 245 -5.91 0.78 22.03
N TYR A 246 -4.98 1.73 21.90
CA TYR A 246 -4.73 2.38 20.62
C TYR A 246 -4.24 1.35 19.58
N TYR A 247 -3.34 0.44 19.94
CA TYR A 247 -2.91 -0.63 19.03
C TYR A 247 -4.02 -1.61 18.66
N TRP A 248 -4.89 -2.00 19.61
CA TRP A 248 -6.06 -2.83 19.29
C TRP A 248 -7.03 -2.11 18.35
N PHE A 249 -7.28 -0.82 18.58
CA PHE A 249 -8.11 -0.01 17.72
C PHE A 249 -7.56 0.08 16.30
N ILE A 250 -6.26 0.37 16.15
CA ILE A 250 -5.59 0.44 14.85
C ILE A 250 -5.56 -0.93 14.16
N THR A 251 -5.37 -2.02 14.90
CA THR A 251 -5.45 -3.39 14.35
C THR A 251 -6.84 -3.65 13.76
N GLY A 252 -7.91 -3.28 14.49
CA GLY A 252 -9.28 -3.37 13.99
C GLY A 252 -9.51 -2.54 12.73
N LEU A 253 -8.98 -1.31 12.69
CA LEU A 253 -9.05 -0.45 11.52
C LEU A 253 -8.33 -1.07 10.30
N GLN A 254 -7.17 -1.70 10.50
CA GLN A 254 -6.45 -2.40 9.43
C GLN A 254 -7.20 -3.62 8.92
N ILE A 255 -7.89 -4.37 9.79
CA ILE A 255 -8.73 -5.52 9.38
C ILE A 255 -9.89 -5.04 8.50
N VAL A 256 -10.57 -3.96 8.90
CA VAL A 256 -11.64 -3.36 8.09
C VAL A 256 -11.07 -2.86 6.75
N ASN A 257 -9.90 -2.24 6.76
CA ASN A 257 -9.23 -1.78 5.55
C ASN A 257 -8.83 -2.93 4.62
N LEU A 258 -8.39 -4.08 5.16
CA LEU A 258 -8.13 -5.28 4.37
C LEU A 258 -9.41 -5.81 3.72
N GLY A 259 -10.53 -5.79 4.43
CA GLY A 259 -11.85 -6.13 3.87
C GLY A 259 -12.24 -5.20 2.72
N TYR A 260 -12.12 -3.88 2.92
CA TYR A 260 -12.33 -2.87 1.88
C TYR A 260 -11.43 -3.11 0.66
N TYR A 261 -10.14 -3.35 0.90
CA TYR A 261 -9.16 -3.64 -0.13
C TYR A 261 -9.54 -4.85 -0.97
N ILE A 262 -9.89 -5.98 -0.32
CA ILE A 262 -10.31 -7.20 -1.01
C ILE A 262 -11.51 -6.91 -1.90
N ILE A 263 -12.54 -6.23 -1.36
CA ILE A 263 -13.72 -5.84 -2.14
C ILE A 263 -13.32 -5.00 -3.37
N CYS A 264 -12.47 -3.98 -3.20
CA CYS A 264 -12.00 -3.16 -4.31
C CYS A 264 -11.26 -3.98 -5.37
N THR A 265 -10.40 -4.93 -4.98
CA THR A 265 -9.68 -5.78 -5.93
C THR A 265 -10.59 -6.75 -6.68
N LEU A 266 -11.65 -7.25 -6.05
CA LEU A 266 -12.63 -8.13 -6.69
C LEU A 266 -13.45 -7.41 -7.77
N PHE A 267 -13.67 -6.11 -7.61
CA PHE A 267 -14.36 -5.27 -8.59
C PHE A 267 -13.40 -4.59 -9.58
N TYR A 268 -12.09 -4.75 -9.42
CA TYR A 268 -11.11 -4.07 -10.27
C TYR A 268 -11.01 -4.77 -11.63
N THR A 269 -11.02 -4.00 -12.72
CA THR A 269 -10.82 -4.50 -14.09
C THR A 269 -9.51 -3.98 -14.65
N TYR A 270 -8.61 -4.88 -15.02
CA TYR A 270 -7.30 -4.55 -15.57
C TYR A 270 -7.40 -3.72 -16.85
N LYS A 271 -6.35 -2.93 -17.13
CA LYS A 271 -6.18 -2.30 -18.44
C LYS A 271 -5.99 -3.39 -19.51
N PRO A 272 -6.69 -3.35 -20.65
CA PRO A 272 -6.40 -4.27 -21.75
C PRO A 272 -4.96 -4.04 -22.22
N LEU A 273 -4.19 -5.13 -22.31
CA LEU A 273 -2.85 -5.10 -22.88
C LEU A 273 -2.98 -4.76 -24.37
N GLU A 274 -2.51 -3.59 -24.78
CA GLU A 274 -2.17 -3.36 -26.18
C GLU A 274 -1.00 -4.30 -26.50
N VAL A 275 -1.32 -5.44 -27.09
CA VAL A 275 -0.32 -6.28 -27.74
C VAL A 275 0.16 -5.45 -28.92
N ALA A 276 1.34 -4.85 -28.81
CA ALA A 276 2.02 -4.29 -29.97
C ALA A 276 2.03 -5.40 -31.04
N PRO A 277 1.54 -5.15 -32.26
CA PRO A 277 1.65 -6.14 -33.31
C PRO A 277 3.14 -6.46 -33.42
N LEU A 278 3.50 -7.73 -33.19
CA LEU A 278 4.80 -8.21 -33.64
C LEU A 278 4.80 -7.93 -35.13
N GLU A 279 5.65 -6.97 -35.51
CA GLU A 279 5.90 -6.61 -36.89
C GLU A 279 6.38 -7.88 -37.59
N ASN A 280 5.46 -8.56 -38.27
CA ASN A 280 5.77 -9.73 -39.07
C ASN A 280 6.65 -9.25 -40.23
N GLN A 281 7.96 -9.27 -40.02
CA GLN A 281 8.93 -9.41 -41.09
C GLN A 281 8.71 -10.79 -41.73
N ALA A 282 7.78 -10.86 -42.68
CA ALA A 282 7.73 -11.93 -43.66
C ALA A 282 7.21 -11.31 -44.97
N ASN A 283 8.16 -10.97 -45.83
CA ASN A 283 7.94 -10.67 -47.23
C ASN A 283 7.13 -11.80 -47.89
N GLY A 284 6.09 -11.43 -48.64
CA GLY A 284 5.30 -12.34 -49.46
C GLY A 284 4.16 -11.59 -50.12
N VAL A 285 4.48 -10.89 -51.21
CA VAL A 285 3.48 -10.34 -52.13
C VAL A 285 2.74 -11.52 -52.75
N ASP A 286 1.41 -11.56 -52.62
CA ASP A 286 0.56 -12.18 -53.62
C ASP A 286 -0.74 -11.37 -53.77
N GLY A 287 -1.04 -11.03 -55.03
CA GLY A 287 -2.12 -10.15 -55.42
C GLY A 287 -3.46 -10.86 -55.42
N ASN A 288 -4.33 -10.50 -54.48
CA ASN A 288 -5.76 -10.28 -54.74
C ASN A 288 -6.36 -9.54 -53.54
N GLY A 289 -6.92 -8.36 -53.80
CA GLY A 289 -7.37 -7.40 -52.79
C GLY A 289 -8.66 -7.78 -52.06
N HIS A 290 -8.60 -8.76 -51.18
CA HIS A 290 -9.62 -8.98 -50.14
C HIS A 290 -8.96 -8.96 -48.77
N VAL A 291 -9.13 -7.86 -48.03
CA VAL A 291 -8.85 -7.80 -46.60
C VAL A 291 -10.07 -8.38 -45.89
N GLU A 292 -9.99 -9.63 -45.48
CA GLU A 292 -10.98 -10.25 -44.60
C GLU A 292 -10.74 -9.73 -43.17
N LEU A 293 -11.65 -8.89 -42.67
CA LEU A 293 -11.66 -8.43 -41.29
C LEU A 293 -11.96 -9.64 -40.39
N ALA A 294 -10.92 -10.27 -39.84
CA ALA A 294 -11.09 -11.22 -38.75
C ALA A 294 -11.68 -10.48 -37.54
N ALA A 295 -12.97 -10.70 -37.29
CA ALA A 295 -13.64 -10.27 -36.08
C ALA A 295 -13.01 -11.02 -34.89
N SER A 296 -12.06 -10.40 -34.18
CA SER A 296 -11.60 -10.89 -32.90
C SER A 296 -12.71 -10.65 -31.87
N GLY A 297 -13.55 -11.68 -31.68
CA GLY A 297 -14.47 -11.75 -30.56
C GLY A 297 -13.67 -11.85 -29.26
N VAL A 298 -13.26 -10.72 -28.70
CA VAL A 298 -12.66 -10.64 -27.37
C VAL A 298 -13.77 -10.85 -26.35
N ASN A 299 -13.70 -11.97 -25.62
CA ASN A 299 -14.71 -12.39 -24.67
C ASN A 299 -14.61 -11.51 -23.40
N GLU A 300 -15.66 -10.79 -23.01
CA GLU A 300 -15.64 -9.85 -21.86
C GLU A 300 -15.20 -10.48 -20.53
N ARG A 301 -15.24 -11.81 -20.40
CA ARG A 301 -14.74 -12.55 -19.24
C ARG A 301 -13.21 -12.60 -19.14
N GLU A 302 -12.49 -12.57 -20.26
CA GLU A 302 -11.02 -12.55 -20.30
C GLU A 302 -10.44 -11.21 -19.88
N ILE A 303 -11.21 -10.13 -20.07
CA ILE A 303 -10.85 -8.78 -19.63
C ILE A 303 -11.05 -8.63 -18.11
N ARG A 304 -12.04 -9.33 -17.54
CA ARG A 304 -12.30 -9.33 -16.09
C ARG A 304 -11.31 -10.19 -15.31
N ASP A 305 -10.92 -11.32 -15.86
CA ASP A 305 -9.92 -12.23 -15.30
C ASP A 305 -9.06 -12.81 -16.44
N PRO A 306 -7.85 -12.27 -16.71
CA PRO A 306 -6.94 -12.88 -17.67
C PRO A 306 -6.49 -14.29 -17.23
N GLU A 307 -6.78 -14.69 -15.99
CA GLU A 307 -6.49 -16.01 -15.43
C GLU A 307 -7.54 -17.09 -15.80
N VAL A 308 -8.80 -16.72 -16.07
CA VAL A 308 -9.89 -17.69 -16.38
C VAL A 308 -9.92 -18.05 -17.87
N GLY A 309 -9.52 -17.14 -18.76
CA GLY A 309 -9.37 -17.44 -20.19
C GLY A 309 -8.31 -18.50 -20.48
N ALA A 310 -7.17 -18.39 -19.79
CA ALA A 310 -6.04 -19.32 -19.93
C ALA A 310 -6.30 -20.74 -19.40
N ALA A 311 -7.36 -20.93 -18.59
CA ALA A 311 -7.76 -22.23 -18.06
C ALA A 311 -8.73 -23.00 -18.99
N ARG A 312 -9.29 -22.34 -20.01
CA ARG A 312 -10.27 -22.92 -20.94
C ARG A 312 -9.74 -23.23 -22.34
N SER A 313 -8.48 -22.91 -22.62
CA SER A 313 -7.82 -23.25 -23.90
C SER A 313 -6.89 -24.48 -23.79
N VAL A 314 -7.30 -25.47 -22.98
CA VAL A 314 -6.68 -26.81 -22.92
C VAL A 314 -7.54 -27.77 -23.72
#